data_AF-A0A5J4S815-F1
#
_entry.id   AF-A0A5J4S815-F1
#
_cell.length_a   1.000
_cell.length_b   1.000
_cell.length_c   1.000
_cell.angle_alpha   90.00
_cell.angle_beta   90.00
_cell.angle_gamma   90.00
#
_symmetry.space_group_name_H-M   'P 1'
#
loop_
_entity.id
_entity.type
_entity.pdbx_description
1 polymer ?
#
loop_
_entity_poly.entity_id
_entity_poly.type
_entity_poly.pdbx_seq_one_letter_code
_entity_poly.pdbx_strand_id
1 'polypeptide(L)' 'MGISVGTKLQYIENPVVEVEVYTDRKVLYNGKITSLTAVIKDILHLDYAIQPTRYWLYNGKNLQDIYNETYTLDEE' A
#
# COMPACT_ATOMS: atom_id res chain seq x y z
N MET A 1 8.33 4.30 -7.79
CA MET A 1 8.06 4.49 -6.35
C MET A 1 9.25 3.98 -5.55
N GLY A 2 9.99 4.86 -4.87
CA GLY A 2 11.20 4.51 -4.11
C GLY A 2 10.95 3.81 -2.77
N ILE A 3 9.93 2.95 -2.66
CA ILE A 3 9.63 2.22 -1.42
C ILE A 3 10.46 0.94 -1.39
N SER A 4 11.26 0.78 -0.34
CA SER A 4 12.18 -0.35 -0.19
C SER A 4 11.46 -1.60 0.32
N VAL A 5 11.91 -2.78 -0.11
CA VAL A 5 11.51 -4.07 0.49
C VAL A 5 11.82 -4.06 1.99
N GLY A 6 10.93 -4.63 2.79
CA GLY A 6 10.95 -4.60 4.26
C GLY A 6 10.25 -3.39 4.88
N THR A 7 9.78 -2.45 4.06
CA THR A 7 9.01 -1.29 4.54
C THR A 7 7.66 -1.72 5.07
N LYS A 8 7.25 -1.19 6.22
CA LYS A 8 5.88 -1.34 6.73
C LYS A 8 4.98 -0.22 6.21
N LEU A 9 3.79 -0.61 5.77
CA LEU A 9 2.70 0.28 5.41
C LEU A 9 1.56 0.08 6.38
N GLN A 10 0.96 1.18 6.82
CA GLN A 10 -0.14 1.17 7.78
C GLN A 10 -1.44 1.44 7.07
N TYR A 11 -2.49 0.73 7.47
CA TYR A 11 -3.82 0.98 6.93
C TYR A 11 -4.40 2.28 7.51
N ILE A 12 -4.92 3.15 6.65
CA ILE A 12 -5.32 4.52 7.02
C ILE A 12 -6.44 4.57 8.08
N GLU A 13 -7.41 3.66 8.01
CA GLU A 13 -8.55 3.63 8.94
C GLU A 13 -8.21 2.93 10.26
N ASN A 14 -7.21 2.04 10.25
CA ASN A 14 -6.81 1.30 11.44
C ASN A 14 -5.28 1.05 11.45
N PRO A 15 -4.50 1.84 12.20
CA PRO A 15 -3.05 1.73 12.22
C PRO A 15 -2.54 0.42 12.86
N VAL A 16 -3.40 -0.39 13.49
CA VAL A 16 -3.06 -1.74 13.95
C VAL A 16 -2.86 -2.70 12.77
N VAL A 17 -3.51 -2.42 11.64
CA VAL A 17 -3.38 -3.23 10.42
C VAL A 17 -2.16 -2.74 9.64
N GLU A 18 -1.13 -3.57 9.59
CA GLU A 18 0.12 -3.28 8.90
C GLU A 18 0.46 -4.37 7.88
N VAL A 19 1.12 -3.98 6.79
CA VAL A 19 1.69 -4.89 5.80
C VAL A 19 3.14 -4.54 5.55
N GLU A 20 3.96 -5.55 5.24
CA GLU A 20 5.36 -5.35 4.90
C GLU A 20 5.58 -5.51 3.40
N VAL A 21 6.32 -4.60 2.76
CA VAL A 21 6.67 -4.70 1.35
C VAL A 21 7.61 -5.87 1.15
N TYR A 22 7.15 -6.89 0.42
CA TYR A 22 7.94 -8.11 0.17
C TYR A 22 8.66 -8.05 -1.18
N THR A 23 8.01 -7.53 -2.22
CA THR A 23 8.60 -7.22 -3.53
C THR A 23 7.94 -5.97 -4.13
N ASP A 24 8.30 -5.60 -5.37
CA ASP A 24 7.69 -4.50 -6.11
C ASP A 24 6.16 -4.61 -6.26
N ARG A 25 5.62 -5.83 -6.21
CA ARG A 25 4.19 -6.15 -6.43
C ARG A 25 3.52 -6.90 -5.28
N LYS A 26 4.30 -7.35 -4.29
CA LYS A 26 3.80 -8.22 -3.22
C LYS A 26 4.12 -7.64 -1.85
N VAL A 27 3.23 -7.93 -0.92
CA VAL A 27 3.35 -7.58 0.50
C VAL A 27 3.15 -8.82 1.35
N LEU A 28 3.77 -8.83 2.52
CA LEU A 28 3.55 -9.80 3.57
C LEU A 28 2.46 -9.25 4.49
N TYR A 29 1.34 -9.97 4.59
CA TYR A 29 0.24 -9.66 5.49
C TYR A 29 -0.11 -10.92 6.29
N ASN A 30 -0.12 -10.82 7.62
CA ASN A 30 -0.40 -11.96 8.52
C ASN A 30 0.43 -13.22 8.19
N GLY A 31 1.72 -13.06 7.85
CA GLY A 31 2.62 -14.16 7.49
C GLY A 31 2.37 -14.76 6.09
N LYS A 32 1.45 -14.22 5.29
CA LYS A 32 1.15 -14.65 3.93
C LYS A 32 1.60 -13.62 2.91
N ILE A 33 2.33 -14.08 1.89
CA ILE A 33 2.70 -13.24 0.76
C ILE A 33 1.48 -13.07 -0.16
N THR A 34 1.06 -11.83 -0.35
CA THR A 34 -0.14 -11.45 -1.11
C THR A 34 0.09 -10.10 -1.82
N SER A 35 -0.92 -9.55 -2.49
CA SER A 35 -0.86 -8.23 -3.12
C SER A 35 -1.63 -7.20 -2.28
N LEU A 36 -1.22 -5.92 -2.33
CA LEU A 36 -1.91 -4.83 -1.63
C LEU A 36 -3.42 -4.79 -1.94
N THR A 37 -3.80 -4.99 -3.20
CA THR A 37 -5.21 -5.07 -3.62
C THR A 37 -5.94 -6.21 -2.94
N ALA A 38 -5.33 -7.38 -2.81
CA ALA A 38 -5.96 -8.53 -2.17
C ALA A 38 -6.17 -8.31 -0.67
N VAL A 39 -5.21 -7.66 0.01
CA VAL A 39 -5.36 -7.27 1.43
C VAL A 39 -6.54 -6.32 1.61
N ILE A 40 -6.65 -5.29 0.76
CA ILE A 40 -7.75 -4.32 0.87
C ILE A 40 -9.11 -4.94 0.54
N LYS A 41 -9.19 -5.83 -0.45
CA LYS A 41 -10.41 -6.58 -0.73
C LYS A 41 -10.87 -7.43 0.45
N ASP A 42 -9.92 -8.05 1.15
CA ASP A 42 -10.18 -8.85 2.35
C ASP A 42 -10.68 -7.98 3.51
N ILE A 43 -10.01 -6.85 3.78
CA ILE A 43 -10.38 -5.89 4.84
C ILE A 43 -11.75 -5.26 4.58
N LEU A 44 -12.02 -4.84 3.34
CA LEU A 44 -13.25 -4.14 2.97
C LEU A 44 -14.39 -5.08 2.55
N HIS A 45 -14.15 -6.40 2.52
CA HIS A 45 -15.08 -7.41 2.02
C HIS A 45 -15.62 -7.08 0.61
N LEU A 46 -14.73 -6.71 -0.31
CA LEU A 46 -15.08 -6.32 -1.68
C LEU A 46 -14.75 -7.42 -2.68
N ASP A 47 -15.66 -7.68 -3.61
CA ASP A 47 -15.45 -8.65 -4.69
C ASP A 47 -14.72 -8.08 -5.91
N TYR A 48 -14.62 -6.75 -6.04
CA TYR A 48 -13.98 -6.07 -7.16
C TYR A 48 -12.60 -5.50 -6.81
N ALA A 49 -11.77 -5.24 -7.83
CA ALA A 49 -10.46 -4.64 -7.64
C ALA A 49 -10.59 -3.12 -7.45
N ILE A 50 -9.88 -2.59 -6.46
CA ILE A 50 -9.76 -1.14 -6.22
C ILE A 50 -8.30 -0.71 -6.16
N GLN A 51 -8.07 0.60 -6.29
CA GLN A 51 -6.75 1.18 -6.17
C GLN A 51 -6.31 1.15 -4.70
N PRO A 52 -5.30 0.33 -4.33
CA PRO A 52 -4.98 0.13 -2.93
C PRO A 52 -4.19 1.28 -2.32
N THR A 53 -3.40 2.02 -3.12
CA THR A 53 -2.47 3.09 -2.68
C THR A 53 -3.12 4.12 -1.75
N ARG A 54 -4.39 4.47 -1.99
CA ARG A 54 -5.13 5.46 -1.17
C ARG A 54 -5.38 5.02 0.27
N TYR A 55 -5.31 3.72 0.54
CA TYR A 55 -5.62 3.13 1.84
C TYR A 55 -4.38 2.88 2.71
N TRP A 56 -3.19 3.14 2.18
CA TRP A 56 -1.94 2.84 2.86
C TRP A 56 -1.16 4.11 3.16
N LEU A 57 -0.59 4.15 4.36
CA LEU A 57 0.32 5.17 4.83
C LEU A 57 1.73 4.60 4.89
N TYR A 58 2.69 5.36 4.37
CA TYR A 58 4.12 5.13 4.57
C TYR A 58 4.67 6.28 5.42
N ASN A 59 5.19 5.97 6.61
CA ASN A 59 5.70 6.96 7.56
C ASN A 59 4.71 8.12 7.83
N GLY A 60 3.41 7.81 7.93
CA GLY A 60 2.35 8.79 8.16
C GLY A 60 1.88 9.57 6.92
N LYS A 61 2.46 9.32 5.73
CA LYS A 61 2.07 9.96 4.46
C LYS A 61 1.34 8.96 3.55
N ASN A 62 0.31 9.42 2.83
CA ASN A 62 -0.45 8.55 1.94
C ASN A 62 0.41 8.03 0.78
N LEU A 63 0.30 6.74 0.46
CA LEU A 63 1.02 6.11 -0.65
C LEU A 63 0.65 6.74 -1.99
N GLN A 64 -0.62 7.16 -2.16
CA GLN A 64 -1.09 7.85 -3.35
C GLN A 64 -0.39 9.20 -3.50
N ASP A 65 -0.23 9.96 -2.41
CA ASP A 65 0.46 11.25 -2.46
C ASP A 65 1.92 11.07 -2.81
N ILE A 66 2.60 10.08 -2.23
CA ILE A 66 3.99 9.74 -2.57
C ILE A 66 4.12 9.35 -4.04
N TYR A 67 3.15 8.60 -4.58
CA TYR A 67 3.13 8.27 -6.00
C TYR A 67 2.97 9.52 -6.86
N ASN A 68 1.98 10.36 -6.55
CA ASN A 68 1.74 11.60 -7.28
C ASN A 68 2.99 12.48 -7.25
N GLU A 69 3.62 12.69 -6.10
CA GLU A 69 4.87 13.47 -6.03
C GLU A 69 6.00 12.88 -6.87
N THR A 70 6.10 11.54 -6.95
CA THR A 70 7.18 10.89 -7.73
C THR A 70 6.97 11.02 -9.24
N TYR A 71 5.72 11.11 -9.72
CA TYR A 71 5.40 11.03 -11.16
C TYR A 71 4.69 12.26 -11.73
N THR A 72 4.20 13.18 -10.89
CA THR A 72 3.65 14.49 -11.30
C THR A 72 4.76 15.53 -11.51
N LEU A 73 5.99 15.25 -11.09
CA LEU A 73 7.17 16.10 -11.36
C LEU A 73 7.76 15.92 -12.76
N ASP A 74 7.18 15.08 -13.63
CA ASP A 74 7.63 14.86 -15.02
C ASP A 74 6.86 15.70 -16.07
N GLU A 75 6.02 16.67 -15.65
CA GLU A 75 5.36 17.62 -16.57
C GLU A 75 5.64 19.09 -16.19
N GLU A 76 6.89 19.55 -16.32
CA GLU A 76 7.23 20.96 -16.64
C GLU A 76 8.49 21.07 -17.51
#